data_AF-A0A8T6CE85-F1
#
_entry.id   AF-A0A8T6CE85-F1
#
_cell.length_a   1.000
_cell.length_b   1.000
_cell.length_c   1.000
_cell.angle_alpha   90.00
_cell.angle_beta   90.00
_cell.angle_gamma   90.00
#
_symmetry.space_group_name_H-M   'P 1'
#
loop_
_entity.id
_entity.type
_entity.pdbx_description
1 polymer ?
#
loop_
_entity_poly.entity_id
_entity_poly.type
_entity_poly.pdbx_seq_one_letter_code
_entity_poly.pdbx_strand_id
1 'polypeptide(L)'
;MGQRQGQSPKTRRSSTPRSLNHLAPAKVSIVYESLWRFAAERQAVFFRRALGNPPPWTADTVLRNYKFTNVYRAADRVSQYLIRNVIYRGDLPSSPPDVFFRILIFKLFNKIETWE
;
A
#
# COMPACT_ATOMS: atom_id res chain seq x y z
N MET A 1 -9.67 -13.17 -54.36
CA MET A 1 -8.29 -13.64 -54.08
C MET A 1 -7.43 -12.42 -53.78
N GLY A 2 -7.20 -12.13 -52.50
CA GLY A 2 -6.34 -11.04 -52.04
C GLY A 2 -5.67 -11.51 -50.75
N GLN A 3 -4.35 -11.61 -50.79
CA GLN A 3 -3.54 -12.41 -49.89
C GLN A 3 -3.54 -11.87 -48.44
N ARG A 4 -3.75 -12.76 -47.48
CA ARG A 4 -3.54 -12.52 -46.05
C ARG A 4 -2.03 -12.43 -45.79
N GLN A 5 -1.52 -11.24 -45.47
CA GLN A 5 -0.17 -11.10 -44.94
C GLN A 5 -0.19 -11.43 -43.44
N GLY A 6 0.49 -12.52 -43.07
CA GLY A 6 0.71 -12.92 -41.69
C GLY A 6 1.62 -11.94 -40.98
N GLN A 7 1.13 -11.35 -39.88
CA GLN A 7 1.98 -10.63 -38.94
C GLN A 7 2.63 -11.64 -37.98
N SER A 8 3.96 -11.72 -38.04
CA SER A 8 4.79 -12.51 -37.13
C SER A 8 4.61 -12.06 -35.66
N PRO A 9 4.72 -12.98 -34.69
CA PRO A 9 4.56 -12.64 -33.29
C PRO A 9 5.72 -11.75 -32.82
N LYS A 10 5.41 -10.57 -32.28
CA LYS A 10 6.38 -9.70 -31.61
C LYS A 10 6.98 -10.45 -30.42
N THR A 11 8.25 -10.84 -30.52
CA THR A 11 9.02 -11.47 -29.44
C THR A 11 9.03 -10.55 -28.22
N ARG A 12 8.32 -10.96 -27.16
CA ARG A 12 8.31 -10.29 -25.86
C ARG A 12 9.72 -10.44 -25.28
N ARG A 13 10.55 -9.38 -25.35
CA ARG A 13 11.86 -9.37 -24.69
C ARG A 13 11.62 -9.57 -23.19
N SER A 14 11.96 -10.74 -22.68
CA SER A 14 12.00 -11.01 -21.24
C SER A 14 13.11 -10.13 -20.67
N SER A 15 12.75 -8.99 -20.07
CA SER A 15 13.68 -8.23 -19.27
C SER A 15 14.09 -9.09 -18.09
N THR A 16 15.31 -9.63 -18.10
CA THR A 16 15.90 -10.30 -16.96
C THR A 16 15.75 -9.37 -15.75
N PRO A 17 15.16 -9.81 -14.63
CA PRO A 17 15.05 -8.96 -13.45
C PRO A 17 16.46 -8.53 -13.05
N ARG A 18 16.67 -7.21 -12.87
CA ARG A 18 17.96 -6.68 -12.40
C ARG A 18 18.30 -7.37 -11.08
N SER A 19 19.34 -8.21 -11.10
CA SER A 19 19.89 -8.79 -9.90
C SER A 19 20.41 -7.66 -9.01
N LEU A 20 19.84 -7.48 -7.82
CA LEU A 20 20.24 -6.46 -6.86
C LEU A 20 21.53 -6.86 -6.11
N ASN A 21 22.54 -7.35 -6.84
CA ASN A 21 23.77 -7.89 -6.26
C ASN A 21 24.59 -6.85 -5.49
N HIS A 22 24.43 -5.56 -5.79
CA HIS A 22 25.14 -4.47 -5.11
C HIS A 22 24.69 -4.25 -3.66
N LEU A 23 23.57 -4.85 -3.23
CA LEU A 23 23.05 -4.71 -1.87
C LEU A 23 23.58 -5.79 -0.91
N ALA A 24 24.45 -6.69 -1.38
CA ALA A 24 24.86 -7.88 -0.63
C ALA A 24 26.29 -7.77 -0.06
N PRO A 25 26.52 -8.25 1.20
CA PRO A 25 25.50 -8.60 2.19
C PRO A 25 25.02 -7.35 2.95
N ALA A 26 23.72 -7.13 3.00
CA ALA A 26 23.14 -6.10 3.86
C ALA A 26 23.46 -6.44 5.33
N LYS A 27 24.18 -5.56 6.02
CA LYS A 27 24.52 -5.74 7.43
C LYS A 27 23.26 -5.60 8.29
N VAL A 28 22.91 -6.66 9.01
CA VAL A 28 21.75 -6.68 9.90
C VAL A 28 21.99 -5.72 11.08
N SER A 29 20.99 -4.88 11.35
CA SER A 29 20.98 -3.97 12.49
C SER A 29 20.62 -4.72 13.79
N ILE A 30 21.14 -4.24 14.93
CA ILE A 30 20.83 -4.82 16.26
C ILE A 30 19.33 -4.81 16.59
N VAL A 31 18.54 -3.95 15.95
CA VAL A 31 17.08 -3.85 16.16
C VAL A 31 16.27 -4.61 15.09
N TYR A 32 16.92 -5.33 14.18
CA TYR A 32 16.23 -6.00 13.07
C TYR A 32 15.12 -6.93 13.53
N GLU A 33 15.43 -7.84 14.47
CA GLU A 33 14.46 -8.78 15.03
C GLU A 33 13.30 -8.05 15.74
N SER A 34 13.63 -7.04 16.54
CA SER A 34 12.64 -6.24 17.27
C SER A 34 11.70 -5.50 16.32
N LEU A 35 12.23 -4.96 15.21
CA LEU A 35 11.43 -4.27 14.18
C LEU A 35 10.41 -5.23 13.55
N TRP A 36 10.84 -6.42 13.16
CA TRP A 36 9.96 -7.41 12.52
C TRP A 36 8.92 -7.97 13.48
N ARG A 37 9.29 -8.25 14.74
CA ARG A 37 8.34 -8.65 15.79
C ARG A 37 7.30 -7.56 16.04
N PHE A 38 7.73 -6.31 16.13
CA PHE A 38 6.84 -5.17 16.32
C PHE A 38 5.87 -4.98 15.14
N ALA A 39 6.36 -5.14 13.90
CA ALA A 39 5.52 -5.10 12.71
C ALA A 39 4.49 -6.25 12.68
N ALA A 40 4.93 -7.47 12.96
CA ALA A 40 4.05 -8.64 13.00
C ALA A 40 2.95 -8.50 14.06
N GLU A 41 3.30 -8.07 15.27
CA GLU A 41 2.33 -7.89 16.35
C GLU A 41 1.31 -6.77 16.05
N ARG A 42 1.73 -5.66 15.43
CA ARG A 42 0.77 -4.64 14.94
C ARG A 42 -0.25 -5.20 13.96
N GLN A 43 0.19 -6.08 13.05
CA GLN A 43 -0.72 -6.71 12.11
C GLN A 43 -1.64 -7.72 12.79
N ALA A 44 -1.14 -8.46 13.78
CA ALA A 44 -1.96 -9.37 14.59
C ALA A 44 -3.04 -8.61 15.37
N VAL A 45 -2.69 -7.48 15.99
CA VAL A 45 -3.65 -6.57 16.65
C VAL A 45 -4.72 -6.10 15.68
N PHE A 46 -4.34 -5.68 14.47
CA PHE A 46 -5.30 -5.30 13.43
C PHE A 46 -6.29 -6.43 13.13
N PHE A 47 -5.82 -7.67 12.93
CA PHE A 47 -6.70 -8.80 12.66
C PHE A 47 -7.61 -9.16 13.84
N ARG A 48 -7.10 -9.18 15.08
CA ARG A 48 -7.92 -9.42 16.28
C ARG A 48 -9.06 -8.41 16.40
N ARG A 49 -8.80 -7.13 16.06
CA ARG A 49 -9.82 -6.07 16.02
C ARG A 49 -10.82 -6.28 14.88
N ALA A 50 -10.34 -6.61 13.68
CA ALA A 50 -11.18 -6.84 12.51
C ALA A 50 -12.12 -8.05 12.68
N LEU A 51 -11.70 -9.05 13.45
CA LEU A 51 -12.52 -10.23 13.81
C LEU A 51 -13.50 -9.97 14.96
N GLY A 52 -13.48 -8.78 15.58
CA GLY A 52 -14.40 -8.44 16.66
C GLY A 52 -14.01 -9.00 18.03
N ASN A 53 -12.77 -9.44 18.23
CA ASN A 53 -12.32 -9.96 19.53
C ASN A 53 -12.36 -8.84 20.60
N PRO A 54 -12.73 -9.17 21.86
CA PRO A 54 -12.72 -8.19 22.94
C PRO A 54 -11.28 -7.76 23.29
N PRO A 55 -11.08 -6.54 23.82
CA PRO A 55 -9.78 -6.11 24.34
C PRO A 55 -9.39 -6.90 25.61
N PRO A 56 -8.10 -6.97 25.96
CA PRO A 56 -6.95 -6.34 25.28
C PRO A 56 -6.49 -7.15 24.05
N TRP A 57 -6.17 -6.46 22.95
CA TRP A 57 -5.74 -7.12 21.70
C TRP A 57 -4.26 -7.52 21.67
N THR A 58 -3.46 -7.11 22.66
CA THR A 58 -2.04 -7.46 22.79
C THR A 58 -1.59 -7.27 24.24
N ALA A 59 -0.54 -8.00 24.63
CA ALA A 59 0.16 -7.80 25.89
C ALA A 59 1.24 -6.70 25.81
N ASP A 60 1.62 -6.27 24.60
CA ASP A 60 2.59 -5.19 24.41
C ASP A 60 1.98 -3.84 24.85
N THR A 61 2.60 -3.22 25.86
CA THR A 61 2.11 -1.96 26.44
C THR A 61 2.25 -0.78 25.48
N VAL A 62 3.25 -0.79 24.60
CA VAL A 62 3.46 0.27 23.59
C VAL A 62 2.33 0.20 22.56
N LEU A 63 2.05 -0.98 22.03
CA LEU A 63 0.98 -1.19 21.06
C LEU A 63 -0.42 -1.01 21.65
N ARG A 64 -0.58 -1.23 22.96
CA ARG A 64 -1.83 -0.97 23.67
C ARG A 64 -2.08 0.51 23.91
N ASN A 65 -1.05 1.27 24.27
CA ASN A 65 -1.20 2.65 24.75
C ASN A 65 -1.06 3.70 23.65
N TYR A 66 -0.34 3.41 22.56
CA TYR A 66 -0.07 4.37 21.48
C TYR A 66 -0.74 3.97 20.16
N LYS A 67 -1.11 4.98 19.37
CA LYS A 67 -1.66 4.79 18.02
C LYS A 67 -0.54 4.74 17.00
N PHE A 68 -0.43 3.63 16.29
CA PHE A 68 0.44 3.47 15.14
C PHE A 68 -0.38 3.39 13.86
N THR A 69 0.27 3.68 12.73
CA THR A 69 -0.29 3.39 11.41
C THR A 69 -0.42 1.88 11.22
N ASN A 70 -1.39 1.45 10.41
CA ASN A 70 -1.48 0.04 10.03
C ASN A 70 -0.23 -0.38 9.24
N VAL A 71 0.16 -1.65 9.37
CA VAL A 71 1.30 -2.21 8.61
C VAL A 71 1.04 -2.08 7.11
N TYR A 72 -0.18 -2.38 6.69
CA TYR A 72 -0.68 -2.03 5.37
C TYR A 72 -1.35 -0.66 5.41
N ARG A 73 -0.65 0.37 4.94
CA ARG A 73 -1.16 1.76 4.90
C ARG A 73 -2.46 1.91 4.12
N ALA A 74 -2.72 1.01 3.17
CA ALA A 74 -3.99 0.96 2.48
C ALA A 74 -5.16 0.77 3.45
N ALA A 75 -4.99 0.01 4.54
CA ALA A 75 -6.04 -0.31 5.52
C ALA A 75 -6.45 0.88 6.42
N ASP A 76 -5.68 1.97 6.42
CA ASP A 76 -6.04 3.15 7.19
C ASP A 76 -7.28 3.84 6.63
N ARG A 77 -8.16 4.35 7.50
CA ARG A 77 -9.42 5.04 7.14
C ARG A 77 -9.23 6.07 6.03
N VAL A 78 -8.24 6.96 6.16
CA VAL A 78 -7.97 8.04 5.21
C VAL A 78 -7.45 7.49 3.87
N SER A 79 -6.62 6.45 3.90
CA SER A 79 -6.14 5.78 2.68
C SER A 79 -7.27 5.05 1.96
N GLN A 80 -8.13 4.35 2.70
CA GLN A 80 -9.33 3.69 2.17
C GLN A 80 -10.26 4.70 1.50
N TYR A 81 -10.43 5.89 2.09
CA TYR A 81 -11.18 7.00 1.48
C TYR A 81 -10.52 7.50 0.20
N LEU A 82 -9.22 7.81 0.22
CA LEU A 82 -8.47 8.24 -0.97
C LEU A 82 -8.63 7.25 -2.13
N ILE A 83 -8.47 5.96 -1.85
CA ILE A 83 -8.59 4.91 -2.86
C ILE A 83 -9.99 4.91 -3.48
N ARG A 84 -11.04 4.86 -2.65
CA ARG A 84 -12.43 4.72 -3.15
C ARG A 84 -13.00 6.01 -3.74
N ASN A 85 -12.81 7.14 -3.06
CA ASN A 85 -13.55 8.39 -3.30
C ASN A 85 -12.73 9.46 -4.02
N VAL A 86 -11.43 9.25 -4.24
CA VAL A 86 -10.56 10.22 -4.95
C VAL A 86 -9.94 9.59 -6.20
N ILE A 87 -9.36 8.40 -6.06
CA ILE A 87 -8.69 7.68 -7.16
C ILE A 87 -9.72 6.99 -8.06
N TYR A 88 -10.53 6.09 -7.50
CA TYR A 88 -11.50 5.29 -8.24
C TYR A 88 -12.90 5.92 -8.30
N ARG A 89 -12.95 7.26 -8.28
CA ARG A 89 -14.17 8.05 -8.37
C ARG A 89 -14.64 8.12 -9.83
N GLY A 90 -15.83 7.59 -10.11
CA GLY A 90 -16.34 7.40 -11.48
C GLY A 90 -17.00 8.63 -12.13
N ASP A 91 -17.39 9.63 -11.35
CA ASP A 91 -18.04 10.87 -11.83
C ASP A 91 -17.05 11.96 -12.28
N LEU A 92 -15.74 11.74 -12.10
CA LEU A 92 -14.69 12.69 -12.49
C LEU A 92 -13.80 12.14 -13.61
N PRO A 93 -13.10 13.01 -14.37
CA PRO A 93 -12.13 12.58 -15.37
C PRO A 93 -11.11 11.58 -14.82
N SER A 94 -10.92 10.47 -15.53
CA SER A 94 -10.04 9.37 -15.13
C SER A 94 -8.67 9.42 -15.80
N SER A 95 -8.31 10.54 -16.45
CA SER A 95 -6.99 10.67 -17.06
C SER A 95 -5.90 10.62 -15.96
N PRO A 96 -4.73 10.00 -16.21
CA PRO A 96 -3.67 9.93 -15.21
C PRO A 96 -3.25 11.29 -14.63
N PRO A 97 -3.14 12.39 -15.42
CA PRO A 97 -2.90 13.72 -14.88
C PRO A 97 -3.98 14.22 -13.92
N ASP A 98 -5.27 14.04 -14.26
CA ASP A 98 -6.38 14.48 -13.41
C ASP A 98 -6.42 13.71 -12.09
N VAL A 99 -6.25 12.38 -12.16
CA VAL A 99 -6.18 11.50 -10.99
C VAL A 99 -4.99 11.91 -10.11
N PHE A 100 -3.82 12.13 -10.70
CA PHE A 100 -2.62 12.54 -9.97
C PHE A 100 -2.83 13.88 -9.26
N PHE A 101 -3.40 14.88 -9.94
CA PHE A 101 -3.70 16.18 -9.35
C PHE A 101 -4.65 16.08 -8.16
N ARG A 102 -5.73 15.29 -8.27
CA ARG A 102 -6.64 15.03 -7.15
C ARG A 102 -5.95 14.35 -5.97
N ILE A 103 -5.06 13.39 -6.23
CA ILE A 103 -4.27 12.74 -5.19
C ILE A 103 -3.39 13.79 -4.48
N LEU A 104 -2.73 14.68 -5.21
CA LEU A 104 -1.88 15.72 -4.62
C LEU A 104 -2.69 16.66 -3.71
N ILE A 105 -3.84 17.14 -4.17
CA ILE A 105 -4.72 18.01 -3.36
C ILE A 105 -5.14 17.28 -2.09
N PHE A 106 -5.64 16.04 -2.21
CA PHE A 106 -6.06 15.26 -1.05
C PHE A 106 -4.91 15.01 -0.07
N LYS A 107 -3.71 14.74 -0.59
CA LYS A 107 -2.50 14.49 0.21
C LYS A 107 -1.93 15.74 0.86
N LEU A 108 -2.27 16.94 0.40
CA LEU A 108 -1.88 18.18 1.08
C LEU A 108 -2.58 18.30 2.44
N PHE A 109 -3.88 17.98 2.49
CA PHE A 109 -4.67 18.09 3.72
C PHE A 109 -4.67 16.80 4.56
N ASN A 110 -4.54 15.62 3.92
CA ASN A 110 -4.67 14.29 4.54
C ASN A 110 -5.90 14.14 5.45
N LYS A 111 -7.00 14.83 5.13
CA LYS A 111 -8.19 14.93 5.95
C LYS A 111 -9.42 14.73 5.06
N ILE A 112 -10.32 13.82 5.47
CA ILE A 112 -11.51 13.47 4.69
C ILE A 112 -12.46 14.66 4.63
N GLU A 113 -12.62 15.33 5.77
CA GLU A 113 -13.53 16.44 5.99
C GLU A 113 -13.15 17.72 5.21
N THR A 114 -12.00 17.74 4.53
CA THR A 114 -11.59 18.84 3.64
C THR A 114 -11.88 18.53 2.16
N TRP A 115 -12.16 17.26 1.85
CA TRP A 115 -12.50 16.82 0.50
C TRP A 115 -14.01 16.77 0.26
N GLU A 116 -14.78 16.49 1.31
CA GLU A 116 -16.25 16.60 1.35
C GLU A 116 -16.68 18.07 1.48
#